data_AF-A0A7J3ML77-F1
#
_entry.id   AF-A0A7J3ML77-F1
#
_cell.length_a   1.000
_cell.length_b   1.000
_cell.length_c   1.000
_cell.angle_alpha   90.00
_cell.angle_beta   90.00
_cell.angle_gamma   90.00
#
_symmetry.space_group_name_H-M   'P 1'
#
loop_
_entity.id
_entity.type
_entity.pdbx_description
1 polymer ?
#
loop_
_entity_poly.entity_id
_entity_poly.type
_entity_poly.pdbx_seq_one_letter_code
_entity_poly.pdbx_strand_id
1 'polypeptide(L)'
;MFLFSLECCYIRLEYYYVAKRRDISYAISTAGITVFFTILFNVGAVVVYPLNQTIASVFASNQDIIRETESFLRVVLPLLPFFGVCVNATSVGRGSGHTAVPTLIEIVRIWTVRIALGYLLAFTLGMGPIDIWMPFSLSNAVGGIALAIWVKYGKWERAVIKTTQA
;
A
#
# COMPACT_ATOMS: atom_id res chain seq x y z
N MET A 1 -2.21 -31.64 -42.88
CA MET A 1 -2.89 -31.72 -41.57
C MET A 1 -1.90 -31.76 -40.40
N PHE A 2 -0.85 -32.59 -40.40
CA PHE A 2 0.15 -32.67 -39.32
C PHE A 2 1.00 -31.39 -39.10
N LEU A 3 1.37 -30.68 -40.17
CA LEU A 3 2.15 -29.43 -40.08
C LEU A 3 1.40 -28.31 -39.33
N PHE A 4 0.09 -28.18 -39.56
CA PHE A 4 -0.76 -27.18 -38.88
C PHE A 4 -0.89 -27.46 -37.37
N SER A 5 -0.86 -28.74 -36.98
CA SER A 5 -0.91 -29.13 -35.57
C SER A 5 0.40 -28.84 -34.84
N LEU A 6 1.54 -28.90 -35.54
CA LEU A 6 2.86 -28.56 -34.98
C LEU A 6 3.04 -27.05 -34.82
N GLU A 7 2.59 -26.25 -35.79
CA GLU A 7 2.60 -24.78 -35.67
C GLU A 7 1.69 -24.29 -34.52
N CYS A 8 0.50 -24.87 -34.37
CA CYS A 8 -0.36 -24.57 -33.21
C CYS A 8 0.29 -24.94 -31.88
N CYS A 9 1.02 -26.05 -31.82
CA CYS A 9 1.73 -26.49 -30.61
C CYS A 9 2.90 -25.54 -30.28
N TYR A 10 3.66 -25.12 -31.30
CA TYR A 10 4.77 -24.17 -31.15
C TYR A 10 4.28 -22.79 -30.70
N ILE A 11 3.24 -22.24 -31.32
CA ILE A 11 2.64 -20.96 -30.92
C ILE A 11 2.13 -21.03 -29.48
N ARG A 12 1.53 -22.15 -29.07
CA ARG A 12 1.03 -22.31 -27.69
C ARG A 12 2.17 -22.41 -26.68
N LEU A 13 3.27 -23.08 -27.02
CA LEU A 13 4.48 -23.13 -26.19
C LEU A 13 5.15 -21.76 -26.08
N GLU A 14 5.24 -21.01 -27.17
CA GLU A 14 5.79 -19.66 -27.19
C GLU A 14 4.92 -18.68 -26.38
N TYR A 15 3.59 -18.77 -26.52
CA TYR A 15 2.66 -18.03 -25.66
C TYR A 15 2.81 -18.38 -24.19
N TYR A 16 2.96 -19.67 -23.86
CA TYR A 16 3.16 -20.12 -22.48
C TYR A 16 4.51 -19.64 -21.92
N TYR A 17 5.56 -19.63 -22.74
CA TYR A 17 6.89 -19.18 -22.37
C TYR A 17 6.95 -17.66 -22.17
N VAL A 18 6.29 -16.90 -23.05
CA VAL A 18 6.18 -15.42 -22.96
C VAL A 18 5.28 -15.00 -21.80
N ALA A 19 4.18 -15.72 -21.54
CA ALA A 19 3.34 -15.49 -20.36
C ALA A 19 4.15 -15.72 -19.07
N LYS A 20 4.86 -16.85 -18.97
CA LYS A 20 5.70 -17.18 -17.81
C LYS A 20 6.86 -16.20 -17.59
N ARG A 21 7.48 -15.66 -18.65
CA ARG A 21 8.49 -14.59 -18.52
C ARG A 21 7.90 -13.28 -18.03
N ARG A 22 6.67 -12.94 -18.45
CA ARG A 22 5.97 -11.74 -17.99
C ARG A 22 5.69 -11.80 -16.50
N ASP A 23 5.17 -12.93 -16.01
CA ASP A 23 4.87 -13.13 -14.59
C ASP A 23 6.12 -12.89 -13.71
N ILE A 24 7.27 -13.47 -14.07
CA ILE A 24 8.54 -13.27 -13.36
C ILE A 24 9.00 -11.80 -13.42
N SER A 25 8.85 -11.15 -14.57
CA SER A 25 9.24 -9.74 -14.72
C SER A 25 8.39 -8.81 -13.86
N TYR A 26 7.07 -9.03 -13.78
CA TYR A 26 6.19 -8.24 -12.93
C TYR A 26 6.43 -8.50 -11.45
N ALA A 27 6.70 -9.75 -11.04
CA ALA A 27 7.06 -10.06 -9.64
C ALA A 27 8.31 -9.29 -9.18
N ILE A 28 9.35 -9.22 -10.02
CA ILE A 28 10.59 -8.51 -9.71
C ILE A 28 10.36 -7.00 -9.71
N SER A 29 9.62 -6.46 -10.68
CA SER A 29 9.32 -5.02 -10.73
C SER A 29 8.45 -4.56 -9.57
N THR A 30 7.44 -5.33 -9.17
CA THR A 30 6.57 -4.98 -8.03
C THR A 30 7.28 -5.07 -6.69
N ALA A 31 8.14 -6.07 -6.50
CA ALA A 31 9.02 -6.15 -5.33
C ALA A 31 10.01 -4.97 -5.29
N GLY A 32 10.65 -4.65 -6.41
CA GLY A 32 11.58 -3.52 -6.52
C GLY A 32 10.91 -2.16 -6.24
N ILE A 33 9.73 -1.92 -6.82
CA ILE A 33 8.93 -0.71 -6.59
C ILE A 33 8.52 -0.62 -5.13
N THR A 34 8.04 -1.71 -4.54
CA THR A 34 7.61 -1.73 -3.13
C THR A 34 8.78 -1.40 -2.19
N VAL A 35 9.95 -1.99 -2.42
CA VAL A 35 11.16 -1.71 -1.64
C VAL A 35 11.61 -0.26 -1.82
N PHE A 36 11.64 0.25 -3.05
CA PHE A 36 12.05 1.63 -3.35
C PHE A 36 11.19 2.65 -2.62
N PHE A 37 9.87 2.55 -2.75
CA PHE A 37 8.95 3.46 -2.08
C PHE A 37 9.01 3.31 -0.56
N THR A 38 9.16 2.10 -0.03
CA THR A 38 9.33 1.89 1.41
C THR A 38 10.60 2.58 1.92
N ILE A 39 11.71 2.48 1.19
CA ILE A 39 12.96 3.19 1.51
C ILE A 39 12.73 4.71 1.44
N LEU A 40 12.09 5.21 0.38
CA LEU A 40 11.82 6.64 0.21
C LEU A 40 10.98 7.21 1.37
N PHE A 41 9.91 6.52 1.77
CA PHE A 41 9.09 6.93 2.91
C PHE A 41 9.83 6.84 4.24
N ASN A 42 10.72 5.86 4.43
CA ASN A 42 11.59 5.78 5.62
C ASN A 42 12.60 6.93 5.67
N VAL A 43 13.29 7.21 4.55
CA VAL A 43 14.24 8.32 4.47
C VAL A 43 13.52 9.64 4.72
N GLY A 44 12.35 9.84 4.10
CA GLY A 44 11.50 11.00 4.37
C GLY A 44 11.11 11.12 5.85
N ALA A 45 10.74 10.02 6.50
CA ALA A 45 10.42 10.02 7.92
C ALA A 45 11.61 10.41 8.81
N VAL A 46 12.80 9.88 8.51
CA VAL A 46 14.04 10.19 9.25
C VAL A 46 14.46 11.66 9.07
N VAL A 47 14.31 12.21 7.87
CA VAL A 47 14.63 13.62 7.58
C VAL A 47 13.64 14.58 8.23
N VAL A 48 12.36 14.23 8.24
CA VAL A 48 11.29 15.08 8.80
C VAL A 48 11.28 15.06 10.33
N TYR A 49 11.67 13.96 10.97
CA TYR A 49 11.68 13.82 12.43
C TYR A 49 12.41 14.95 13.18
N PRO A 50 13.67 15.33 12.83
CA PRO A 50 14.36 16.46 13.47
C PRO A 50 13.83 17.84 13.04
N LEU A 51 13.08 17.92 11.95
CA LEU A 51 12.53 19.18 11.41
C LEU A 51 11.09 19.43 11.87
N ASN A 52 10.53 18.59 12.73
CA ASN A 52 9.13 18.65 13.15
C ASN A 52 8.70 20.03 13.68
N GLN A 53 9.51 20.66 14.53
CA GLN A 53 9.26 22.00 15.09
C GLN A 53 9.32 23.09 14.03
N THR A 54 10.32 23.04 13.15
CA THR A 54 10.47 24.00 12.06
C THR A 54 9.31 23.90 11.08
N ILE A 55 8.85 22.69 10.77
CA ILE A 55 7.70 22.48 9.91
C ILE A 55 6.43 23.02 10.58
N ALA A 56 6.22 22.72 11.87
CA ALA A 56 5.06 23.19 12.61
C ALA A 56 5.00 24.73 12.72
N SER A 57 6.16 25.39 12.92
CA SER A 57 6.23 26.85 13.08
C SER A 57 5.97 27.63 11.79
N VAL A 58 6.15 27.01 10.62
CA VAL A 58 5.78 27.59 9.32
C VAL A 58 4.26 27.72 9.18
N PHE A 59 3.48 26.78 9.76
CA PHE A 59 2.02 26.76 9.64
C PHE A 59 1.30 27.49 10.78
N ALA A 60 1.89 27.51 11.98
CA ALA A 60 1.26 28.10 13.15
C ALA A 60 2.27 28.80 14.07
N SER A 61 1.91 29.97 14.57
CA SER A 61 2.71 30.70 15.57
C SER A 61 2.28 30.43 17.02
N ASN A 62 1.14 29.76 17.23
CA ASN A 62 0.65 29.41 18.56
C ASN A 62 1.36 28.14 19.07
N GLN A 63 1.94 28.24 20.28
CA GLN A 63 2.68 27.16 20.95
C GLN A 63 1.82 25.90 21.19
N ASP A 64 0.52 26.04 21.43
CA ASP A 64 -0.36 24.89 21.66
C ASP A 64 -0.55 24.05 20.39
N ILE A 65 -0.68 24.72 19.24
CA ILE A 65 -0.81 24.05 17.93
C ILE A 65 0.51 23.34 17.55
N ILE A 66 1.65 23.95 17.86
CA ILE A 66 2.97 23.37 17.60
C ILE A 66 3.16 22.09 18.41
N ARG A 67 2.79 22.09 19.71
CA ARG A 67 2.88 20.90 20.58
C ARG A 67 2.00 19.76 20.09
N GLU A 68 0.79 20.05 19.65
CA GLU A 68 -0.10 19.03 19.08
C GLU A 68 0.43 18.47 17.75
N THR A 69 0.99 19.34 16.91
CA THR A 69 1.61 18.94 15.63
C THR A 69 2.83 18.04 15.86
N GLU A 70 3.66 18.34 16.87
CA GLU A 70 4.77 17.47 17.27
C GLU A 70 4.29 16.09 17.71
N SER A 71 3.26 16.05 18.56
CA SER A 71 2.67 14.80 19.06
C SER A 71 2.15 13.94 17.89
N PHE A 72 1.42 14.56 16.97
CA PHE A 72 0.95 13.94 15.73
C PHE A 72 2.11 13.36 14.91
N LEU A 73 3.14 14.15 14.63
CA LEU A 73 4.28 13.72 13.81
C LEU A 73 5.02 12.55 14.46
N ARG A 74 5.20 12.54 15.77
CA ARG A 74 5.85 11.43 16.49
C ARG A 74 5.09 10.10 16.35
N VAL A 75 3.76 10.15 16.30
CA VAL A 75 2.91 8.95 16.16
C VAL A 75 2.80 8.48 14.71
N VAL A 76 2.80 9.40 13.74
CA VAL A 76 2.59 9.09 12.32
C VAL A 76 3.87 8.74 11.58
N LEU A 77 4.99 9.41 11.85
CA LEU A 77 6.26 9.21 11.14
C LEU A 77 6.75 7.75 11.15
N PRO A 78 6.71 7.00 12.27
CA PRO A 78 7.15 5.60 12.30
C PRO A 78 6.29 4.67 11.42
N LEU A 79 5.04 5.05 11.16
CA LEU A 79 4.06 4.23 10.44
C LEU A 79 3.83 4.71 9.00
N LEU A 80 4.50 5.79 8.61
CA LEU A 80 4.56 6.32 7.26
C LEU A 80 5.07 5.29 6.21
N PRO A 81 6.07 4.43 6.52
CA PRO A 81 6.50 3.40 5.58
C PRO A 81 5.40 2.40 5.20
N PHE A 82 4.56 2.00 6.16
CA PHE A 82 3.43 1.10 5.91
C PHE A 82 2.40 1.74 4.98
N PHE A 83 2.20 3.06 5.10
CA PHE A 83 1.38 3.81 4.17
C PHE A 83 1.94 3.77 2.74
N GLY A 84 3.27 3.88 2.59
CA GLY A 84 3.94 3.69 1.29
C GLY A 84 3.63 2.33 0.66
N VAL A 85 3.67 1.25 1.44
CA VAL A 85 3.27 -0.10 0.99
C VAL A 85 1.83 -0.14 0.50
N CYS A 86 0.91 0.53 1.20
CA CYS A 86 -0.50 0.60 0.78
C CYS A 86 -0.65 1.28 -0.59
N VAL A 87 0.04 2.41 -0.79
CA VAL A 87 0.02 3.15 -2.06
C VAL A 87 0.61 2.32 -3.20
N ASN A 88 1.67 1.56 -2.94
CA ASN A 88 2.25 0.65 -3.94
C ASN A 88 1.29 -0.48 -4.31
N ALA A 89 0.77 -1.21 -3.31
CA ALA A 89 -0.10 -2.35 -3.55
C ALA A 89 -1.38 -1.96 -4.30
N THR A 90 -1.95 -0.80 -3.98
CA THR A 90 -3.10 -0.24 -4.70
C THR A 90 -2.73 0.17 -6.14
N SER A 91 -1.52 0.70 -6.35
CA SER A 91 -0.99 1.02 -7.68
C SER A 91 -0.77 -0.24 -8.53
N VAL A 92 -0.28 -1.33 -7.94
CA VAL A 92 -0.14 -2.64 -8.58
C VAL A 92 -1.50 -3.23 -8.96
N GLY A 93 -2.49 -3.14 -8.07
CA GLY A 93 -3.86 -3.56 -8.39
C GLY A 93 -4.49 -2.78 -9.54
N ARG A 94 -4.25 -1.47 -9.60
CA ARG A 94 -4.69 -0.62 -10.72
C ARG A 94 -3.95 -0.93 -12.02
N GLY A 95 -2.65 -1.20 -11.96
CA GLY A 95 -1.84 -1.56 -13.13
C GLY A 95 -2.14 -2.94 -13.70
N SER A 96 -2.60 -3.88 -12.87
CA SER A 96 -2.91 -5.27 -13.27
C SER A 96 -4.39 -5.52 -13.62
N GLY A 97 -5.26 -4.51 -13.49
CA GLY A 97 -6.70 -4.64 -13.68
C GLY A 97 -7.44 -5.32 -12.51
N HIS A 98 -6.75 -5.70 -11.43
CA HIS A 98 -7.31 -6.28 -10.22
C HIS A 98 -7.49 -5.21 -9.12
N THR A 99 -8.35 -4.23 -9.37
CA THR A 99 -8.58 -3.11 -8.44
C THR A 99 -9.50 -3.45 -7.27
N ALA A 100 -10.45 -4.38 -7.48
CA ALA A 100 -11.49 -4.66 -6.49
C ALA A 100 -10.93 -5.16 -5.14
N VAL A 101 -9.92 -6.02 -5.18
CA VAL A 101 -9.33 -6.61 -3.97
C VAL A 101 -8.59 -5.58 -3.10
N PRO A 102 -7.61 -4.81 -3.62
CA PRO A 102 -6.93 -3.79 -2.82
C PRO A 102 -7.88 -2.69 -2.36
N THR A 103 -8.89 -2.33 -3.15
CA THR A 103 -9.93 -1.39 -2.73
C THR A 103 -10.75 -1.92 -1.55
N LEU A 104 -11.16 -3.19 -1.56
CA LEU A 104 -11.90 -3.79 -0.45
C LEU A 104 -11.07 -3.81 0.83
N ILE A 105 -9.78 -4.15 0.73
CA ILE A 105 -8.86 -4.14 1.88
C ILE A 105 -8.76 -2.72 2.47
N GLU A 106 -8.62 -1.69 1.62
CA GLU A 106 -8.59 -0.29 2.05
C GLU A 106 -9.90 0.15 2.74
N ILE A 107 -11.05 -0.25 2.21
CA ILE A 107 -12.35 0.05 2.83
C ILE A 107 -12.42 -0.59 4.22
N VAL A 108 -12.11 -1.88 4.33
CA VAL A 108 -12.15 -2.60 5.62
C VAL A 108 -11.18 -1.97 6.63
N ARG A 109 -9.98 -1.59 6.18
CA ARG A 109 -8.97 -0.90 6.99
C ARG A 109 -9.49 0.42 7.55
N ILE A 110 -10.08 1.27 6.71
CA ILE A 110 -10.58 2.58 7.12
C ILE A 110 -11.80 2.43 8.03
N TRP A 111 -12.78 1.63 7.65
CA TRP A 111 -14.02 1.51 8.42
C TRP A 111 -13.84 0.77 9.74
N THR A 112 -13.13 -0.35 9.73
CA THR A 112 -12.99 -1.19 10.93
C THR A 112 -11.91 -0.63 11.84
N VAL A 113 -10.69 -0.44 11.31
CA VAL A 113 -9.54 -0.11 12.16
C VAL A 113 -9.48 1.38 12.45
N ARG A 114 -9.83 2.25 11.50
CA ARG A 114 -9.73 3.69 11.76
C ARG A 114 -10.97 4.24 12.45
N ILE A 115 -12.18 3.95 11.97
CA ILE A 115 -13.41 4.52 12.54
C ILE A 115 -13.79 3.79 13.83
N ALA A 116 -13.87 2.46 13.87
CA ALA A 116 -14.33 1.76 15.07
C ALA A 116 -13.34 1.90 16.23
N LEU A 117 -12.04 1.77 15.96
CA LEU A 117 -11.02 1.96 17.00
C LEU A 117 -10.91 3.43 17.43
N GLY A 118 -11.04 4.37 16.50
CA GLY A 118 -11.05 5.80 16.83
C GLY A 118 -12.23 6.20 17.69
N TYR A 119 -13.41 5.66 17.40
CA TYR A 119 -14.56 5.80 18.28
C TYR A 119 -14.23 5.22 19.66
N LEU A 120 -13.77 3.97 19.74
CA LEU A 120 -13.46 3.34 21.03
C LEU A 120 -12.47 4.16 21.87
N LEU A 121 -11.32 4.54 21.30
CA LEU A 121 -10.30 5.31 22.05
C LEU A 121 -10.82 6.69 22.48
N ALA A 122 -11.54 7.39 21.58
CA ALA A 122 -12.09 8.71 21.90
C ALA A 122 -13.09 8.67 23.07
N PHE A 123 -13.87 7.61 23.20
CA PHE A 123 -14.84 7.46 24.30
C PHE A 123 -14.24 6.85 25.57
N THR A 124 -13.14 6.07 25.49
CA THR A 124 -12.56 5.40 26.66
C THR A 124 -11.45 6.18 27.36
N LEU A 125 -10.58 6.84 26.58
CA LEU A 125 -9.33 7.41 27.11
C LEU A 125 -9.43 8.91 27.34
N GLY A 126 -10.21 9.63 26.53
CA GLY A 126 -10.40 11.09 26.70
C GLY A 126 -9.07 11.85 26.75
N MET A 127 -8.00 11.32 26.15
CA MET A 127 -6.64 11.84 26.20
C MET A 127 -6.40 12.94 25.16
N GLY A 128 -7.47 13.45 24.54
CA GLY A 128 -7.42 14.57 23.61
C GLY A 128 -7.03 14.11 22.19
N PRO A 129 -6.22 14.89 21.45
CA PRO A 129 -5.96 14.64 20.03
C PRO A 129 -5.25 13.31 19.73
N ILE A 130 -4.53 12.75 20.70
CA ILE A 130 -3.82 11.47 20.57
C ILE A 130 -4.76 10.31 20.22
N ASP A 131 -6.01 10.38 20.68
CA ASP A 131 -7.05 9.35 20.48
C ASP A 131 -7.42 9.20 19.00
N ILE A 132 -7.17 10.23 18.19
CA ILE A 132 -7.44 10.25 16.74
C ILE A 132 -6.21 9.77 15.96
N TRP A 133 -5.02 10.15 16.40
CA TRP A 133 -3.77 9.84 15.70
C TRP A 133 -3.35 8.38 15.85
N MET A 134 -3.62 7.76 17.00
CA MET A 134 -3.27 6.36 17.25
C MET A 134 -4.03 5.36 16.34
N PRO A 135 -5.37 5.45 16.18
CA PRO A 135 -6.11 4.65 15.20
C PRO A 135 -5.68 4.94 13.76
N PHE A 136 -5.39 6.20 13.42
CA PHE A 136 -4.87 6.56 12.11
C PHE A 136 -3.60 5.77 11.81
N SER A 137 -2.65 5.78 12.75
CA SER A 137 -1.39 5.09 12.66
C SER A 137 -1.55 3.57 12.60
N LEU A 138 -2.34 2.99 13.51
CA LEU A 138 -2.56 1.54 13.55
C LEU A 138 -3.24 1.03 12.28
N SER A 139 -4.17 1.81 11.71
CA SER A 139 -4.81 1.47 10.45
C SER A 139 -3.81 1.39 9.29
N ASN A 140 -2.76 2.21 9.27
CA ASN A 140 -1.71 2.11 8.26
C ASN A 140 -0.87 0.84 8.46
N ALA A 141 -0.56 0.47 9.71
CA ALA A 141 0.16 -0.77 10.00
C ALA A 141 -0.62 -2.00 9.52
N VAL A 142 -1.89 -2.13 9.92
CA VAL A 142 -2.74 -3.27 9.56
C VAL A 142 -2.97 -3.34 8.05
N GLY A 143 -3.27 -2.20 7.42
CA GLY A 143 -3.47 -2.13 5.97
C GLY A 143 -2.22 -2.46 5.18
N GLY A 144 -1.06 -1.92 5.60
CA GLY A 144 0.22 -2.17 4.95
C GLY A 144 0.58 -3.65 5.00
N ILE A 145 0.36 -4.31 6.15
CA ILE A 145 0.60 -5.75 6.29
C ILE A 145 -0.38 -6.55 5.42
N ALA A 146 -1.69 -6.25 5.47
CA ALA A 146 -2.69 -6.96 4.69
C ALA A 146 -2.44 -6.85 3.19
N LEU A 147 -2.09 -5.64 2.71
CA LEU A 147 -1.77 -5.39 1.32
C LEU A 147 -0.43 -6.01 0.92
N ALA A 148 0.59 -6.02 1.79
CA ALA A 148 1.84 -6.74 1.54
C ALA A 148 1.60 -8.24 1.36
N ILE A 149 0.76 -8.85 2.21
CA ILE A 149 0.35 -10.25 2.09
C ILE A 149 -0.39 -10.46 0.76
N TRP A 150 -1.31 -9.56 0.40
CA TRP A 150 -2.03 -9.65 -0.87
C TRP A 150 -1.09 -9.53 -2.08
N VAL A 151 -0.09 -8.65 -2.07
CA VAL A 151 0.89 -8.57 -3.16
C VAL A 151 1.74 -9.84 -3.21
N LYS A 152 2.09 -10.45 -2.06
CA LYS A 152 2.92 -11.65 -2.02
C LYS A 152 2.18 -12.92 -2.45
N TYR A 153 0.92 -13.08 -2.06
CA TYR A 153 0.14 -14.32 -2.26
C TYR A 153 -1.03 -14.17 -3.25
N GLY A 154 -1.37 -12.94 -3.61
CA GLY A 154 -2.44 -12.66 -4.55
C GLY A 154 -2.06 -13.11 -5.95
N LYS A 155 -3.02 -13.73 -6.65
CA LYS A 155 -2.87 -14.16 -8.05
C LYS A 155 -3.05 -12.98 -9.03
N TRP A 156 -2.54 -11.80 -8.68
CA TRP A 156 -2.71 -10.56 -9.44
C TRP A 156 -2.00 -10.60 -10.80
N GLU A 157 -1.07 -11.55 -10.99
CA GLU A 157 -0.33 -11.79 -12.23
C GLU A 157 -1.18 -12.45 -13.34
N ARG A 158 -2.32 -13.06 -13.01
CA ARG A 158 -3.13 -13.75 -14.02
C ARG A 158 -3.87 -12.73 -14.88
N ALA A 159 -3.76 -12.85 -16.20
CA ALA A 159 -4.51 -11.98 -17.11
C ALA A 159 -6.03 -12.10 -16.88
N VAL A 160 -6.69 -10.95 -16.67
CA VAL A 160 -8.17 -10.84 -16.58
C VAL A 160 -8.80 -11.06 -17.96
N ILE A 161 -8.10 -10.67 -19.03
CA ILE A 161 -8.59 -10.77 -20.40
C ILE A 161 -8.39 -12.20 -20.90
N LYS A 162 -9.48 -12.96 -20.99
CA LYS A 162 -9.51 -14.17 -21.83
C LYS A 162 -9.57 -13.68 -23.26
N THR A 163 -8.48 -13.82 -24.02
CA THR A 163 -8.53 -13.60 -25.47
C THR A 163 -9.56 -14.58 -26.03
N THR A 164 -10.73 -14.08 -26.44
CA THR A 164 -11.72 -14.85 -27.19
C THR A 164 -11.02 -15.36 -28.43
N GLN A 165 -10.74 -16.67 -28.47
CA GLN A 165 -10.30 -17.33 -29.69
C GLN A 165 -11.48 -17.26 -30.66
N ALA A 166 -11.35 -16.43 -31.70
CA ALA A 166 -12.22 -16.41 -32.86
C ALA A 166 -11.63 -17.29 -33.96
#